data_AF-A0AAW2RRH5-F1
#
_entry.id   AF-A0AAW2RRH5-F1
#
_cell.length_a   1.000
_cell.length_b   1.000
_cell.length_c   1.000
_cell.angle_alpha   90.00
_cell.angle_beta   90.00
_cell.angle_gamma   90.00
#
_symmetry.space_group_name_H-M   'P 1'
#
loop_
_entity.id
_entity.type
_entity.pdbx_description
1 polymer ?
#
loop_
_entity_poly.entity_id
_entity_poly.type
_entity_poly.pdbx_seq_one_letter_code
_entity_poly.pdbx_strand_id
1 'polypeptide(L)'
;MSTSNSKRIVEDDEEEEEFEHFDDFTLASSWERFISEIEAVCRQWLADGPKNLLVKDAVQINHLKDLYKVKSEFKYAMKSYCMEYYFAPSNDGKGADWDQTLHDLQLCFGVKEFLVIAPQSASGVVLDAPEASKLLSAVAIALSNCSWFGCYVP
;
A
#
# COMPACT_ATOMS: atom_id res chain seq x y z
N MET A 1 -18.17 -76.23 16.08
CA MET A 1 -17.18 -75.20 15.68
C MET A 1 -17.47 -74.83 14.25
N SER A 2 -18.08 -73.67 14.07
CA SER A 2 -18.40 -73.08 12.77
C SER A 2 -17.15 -72.41 12.21
N THR A 3 -16.88 -72.61 10.91
CA THR A 3 -16.71 -71.50 9.94
C THR A 3 -16.54 -72.06 8.53
N SER A 4 -17.53 -71.76 7.69
CA SER A 4 -17.38 -71.52 6.26
C SER A 4 -17.80 -70.07 6.06
N ASN A 5 -16.99 -69.25 5.41
CA ASN A 5 -17.22 -68.89 4.01
C ASN A 5 -16.13 -67.95 3.48
N SER A 6 -15.73 -68.20 2.23
CA SER A 6 -14.90 -67.33 1.41
C SER A 6 -15.73 -66.20 0.82
N LYS A 7 -15.27 -64.95 0.93
CA LYS A 7 -15.41 -63.96 -0.15
C LYS A 7 -14.41 -62.82 0.03
N ARG A 8 -13.60 -62.60 -1.01
CA ARG A 8 -12.69 -61.48 -1.22
C ARG A 8 -13.43 -60.15 -1.07
N ILE A 9 -12.83 -59.21 -0.35
CA ILE A 9 -13.07 -57.78 -0.51
C ILE A 9 -11.68 -57.17 -0.67
N VAL A 10 -11.49 -56.50 -1.79
CA VAL A 10 -10.33 -55.64 -2.11
C VAL A 10 -10.74 -54.28 -1.56
N GLU A 11 -10.01 -53.76 -0.57
CA GLU A 11 -10.10 -52.37 -0.11
C GLU A 11 -8.66 -51.84 -0.27
N ASP A 12 -8.35 -51.37 -1.48
CA ASP A 12 -8.42 -49.96 -1.91
C ASP A 12 -7.18 -49.25 -1.37
N ASP A 13 -6.17 -49.22 -2.23
CA ASP A 13 -4.94 -48.45 -2.07
C ASP A 13 -5.32 -46.97 -1.95
N GLU A 14 -5.42 -46.46 -0.72
CA GLU A 14 -5.26 -45.03 -0.46
C GLU A 14 -3.77 -44.70 -0.65
N GLU A 15 -3.31 -44.77 -1.91
CA GLU A 15 -2.21 -43.95 -2.36
C GLU A 15 -2.66 -42.51 -2.13
N GLU A 16 -2.20 -41.91 -1.04
CA GLU A 16 -2.20 -40.45 -0.88
C GLU A 16 -1.51 -39.90 -2.14
N GLU A 17 -2.31 -39.50 -3.13
CA GLU A 17 -1.82 -38.76 -4.29
C GLU A 17 -1.09 -37.54 -3.71
N GLU A 18 0.24 -37.62 -3.66
CA GLU A 18 1.13 -36.47 -3.49
C GLU A 18 0.82 -35.55 -4.67
N PHE A 19 -0.19 -34.71 -4.52
CA PHE A 19 -0.44 -33.61 -5.44
C PHE A 19 0.82 -32.76 -5.42
N GLU A 20 1.63 -32.87 -6.47
CA GLU A 20 2.74 -31.98 -6.75
C GLU A 20 2.18 -30.54 -6.70
N HIS A 21 2.46 -29.84 -5.60
CA HIS A 21 2.08 -28.45 -5.43
C HIS A 21 2.96 -27.63 -6.36
N PHE A 22 2.50 -27.43 -7.60
CA PHE A 22 3.15 -26.51 -8.52
C PHE A 22 2.91 -25.07 -8.05
N ASP A 23 3.94 -24.46 -7.48
CA ASP A 23 3.98 -23.03 -7.24
C ASP A 23 3.98 -22.31 -8.61
N ASP A 24 2.83 -21.77 -9.00
CA ASP A 24 2.69 -20.97 -10.23
C ASP A 24 3.23 -19.55 -10.01
N PHE A 25 4.52 -19.36 -10.28
CA PHE A 25 5.18 -18.05 -10.23
C PHE A 25 4.80 -17.11 -11.38
N THR A 26 3.93 -17.52 -12.32
CA THR A 26 3.46 -16.65 -13.41
C THR A 26 2.26 -15.80 -13.00
N LEU A 27 1.54 -16.21 -11.96
CA LEU A 27 0.45 -15.44 -11.38
C LEU A 27 0.98 -14.59 -10.23
N ALA A 28 0.78 -13.28 -10.32
CA ALA A 28 1.01 -12.40 -9.18
C ALA A 28 0.22 -12.91 -7.96
N SER A 29 0.86 -12.92 -6.80
CA SER A 29 0.19 -13.12 -5.52
C SER A 29 -0.77 -11.97 -5.20
N SER A 30 -1.69 -12.16 -4.25
CA SER A 30 -2.53 -11.06 -3.73
C SER A 30 -1.69 -9.91 -3.18
N TRP A 31 -0.51 -10.23 -2.65
CA TRP A 31 0.44 -9.25 -2.14
C TRP A 31 1.10 -8.44 -3.25
N GLU A 32 1.59 -9.09 -4.30
CA GLU A 32 2.20 -8.38 -5.44
C GLU A 32 1.17 -7.53 -6.19
N ARG A 33 -0.08 -7.99 -6.31
CA ARG A 33 -1.16 -7.16 -6.85
C ARG A 33 -1.38 -5.91 -6.01
N PHE A 34 -1.39 -6.04 -4.68
CA PHE A 34 -1.52 -4.89 -3.78
C PHE A 34 -0.36 -3.89 -3.92
N ILE A 35 0.89 -4.36 -4.05
CA ILE A 35 2.03 -3.49 -4.34
C ILE A 35 1.83 -2.78 -5.69
N SER A 36 1.40 -3.52 -6.71
CA SER A 36 1.15 -2.97 -8.05
C SER A 36 0.05 -1.91 -8.06
N GLU A 37 -0.99 -2.05 -7.24
CA GLU A 37 -2.04 -1.03 -7.09
C GLU A 37 -1.50 0.25 -6.47
N ILE A 38 -0.70 0.14 -5.39
CA ILE A 38 -0.04 1.28 -4.77
C ILE A 38 0.88 1.97 -5.78
N GLU A 39 1.68 1.20 -6.52
CA GLU A 39 2.59 1.71 -7.54
C GLU A 39 1.83 2.47 -8.64
N ALA A 40 0.71 1.92 -9.13
CA ALA A 40 -0.10 2.56 -10.16
C ALA A 40 -0.61 3.93 -9.70
N VAL A 41 -1.07 4.04 -8.45
CA VAL A 41 -1.52 5.31 -7.87
C VAL A 41 -0.37 6.29 -7.72
N CYS A 42 0.79 5.86 -7.22
CA CYS A 42 2.00 6.69 -7.15
C CYS A 42 2.40 7.22 -8.54
N ARG A 43 2.43 6.37 -9.56
CA ARG A 43 2.74 6.78 -10.94
C ARG A 43 1.74 7.80 -11.46
N GLN A 44 0.46 7.59 -11.19
CA GLN A 44 -0.60 8.52 -11.60
C GLN A 44 -0.44 9.89 -10.94
N TRP A 45 -0.19 9.93 -9.63
CA TRP A 45 0.04 11.19 -8.91
C TRP A 45 1.29 11.91 -9.38
N LEU A 46 2.38 11.19 -9.67
CA LEU A 46 3.58 11.77 -10.29
C LEU A 46 3.30 12.35 -11.68
N ALA A 47 2.60 11.59 -12.52
CA ALA A 47 2.31 12.00 -13.89
C ALA A 47 1.39 13.23 -13.94
N ASP A 48 0.44 13.32 -13.02
CA ASP A 48 -0.43 14.48 -12.89
C ASP A 48 0.33 15.69 -12.36
N GLY A 49 1.13 15.51 -11.31
CA GLY A 49 1.83 16.58 -10.62
C GLY A 49 0.89 17.60 -9.94
N PRO A 50 1.43 18.54 -9.15
CA PRO A 50 0.62 19.41 -8.28
C PRO A 50 -0.48 20.19 -8.99
N LYS A 51 -0.20 20.72 -10.19
CA LYS A 51 -1.15 21.55 -10.95
C LYS A 51 -2.38 20.75 -11.40
N ASN A 52 -2.20 19.54 -11.91
CA ASN A 52 -3.34 18.74 -12.39
C ASN A 52 -4.07 18.07 -11.22
N LEU A 53 -3.37 17.71 -10.14
CA LEU A 53 -3.99 17.18 -8.93
C LEU A 53 -4.96 18.19 -8.30
N LEU A 54 -4.60 19.48 -8.30
CA LEU A 54 -5.48 20.57 -7.86
C LEU A 54 -6.80 20.67 -8.63
N VAL A 55 -6.79 20.36 -9.93
CA VAL A 55 -7.97 20.45 -10.80
C VAL A 55 -8.89 19.25 -10.61
N LYS A 56 -8.33 18.09 -10.26
CA LYS A 56 -9.07 16.83 -10.16
C LYS A 56 -9.75 16.67 -8.80
N ASP A 57 -8.97 16.27 -7.80
CA ASP A 57 -9.49 15.69 -6.56
C ASP A 57 -8.80 16.26 -5.31
N ALA A 58 -7.89 17.22 -5.46
CA ALA A 58 -7.15 17.73 -4.31
C ALA A 58 -8.06 18.56 -3.40
N VAL A 59 -8.03 18.23 -2.12
CA VAL A 59 -8.74 18.94 -1.06
C VAL A 59 -7.76 19.77 -0.26
N GLN A 60 -8.05 21.05 -0.07
CA GLN A 60 -7.27 21.92 0.80
C GLN A 60 -7.44 21.51 2.27
N ILE A 61 -6.35 21.46 3.03
CA ILE A 61 -6.42 21.21 4.47
C ILE A 61 -6.79 22.51 5.19
N ASN A 62 -7.90 22.49 5.94
CA ASN A 62 -8.35 23.64 6.72
C ASN A 62 -7.26 24.13 7.67
N HIS A 63 -7.09 25.45 7.73
CA HIS A 63 -6.14 26.18 8.58
C HIS A 63 -4.65 26.14 8.17
N LEU A 64 -4.23 25.28 7.24
CA LEU A 64 -2.85 25.23 6.76
C LEU A 64 -2.72 25.96 5.42
N LYS A 65 -1.69 26.81 5.31
CA LYS A 65 -1.50 27.62 4.11
C LYS A 65 -0.97 26.76 2.97
N ASP A 66 -1.65 26.82 1.83
CA ASP A 66 -1.24 26.17 0.58
C ASP A 66 -0.98 24.65 0.67
N LEU A 67 -1.52 23.94 1.66
CA LEU A 67 -1.40 22.49 1.76
C LEU A 67 -2.64 21.79 1.22
N TYR A 68 -2.43 20.94 0.22
CA TYR A 68 -3.46 20.17 -0.43
C TYR A 68 -3.19 18.68 -0.25
N LYS A 69 -4.25 17.89 -0.29
CA LYS A 69 -4.13 16.43 -0.31
C LYS A 69 -4.99 15.79 -1.37
N VAL A 70 -4.48 14.70 -1.93
CA VAL A 70 -5.25 13.72 -2.69
C VAL A 70 -5.25 12.40 -1.93
N LYS A 71 -6.29 11.60 -2.09
CA LYS A 71 -6.43 10.32 -1.40
C LYS A 71 -6.76 9.19 -2.36
N SER A 72 -6.33 7.97 -2.01
CA SER A 72 -6.71 6.73 -2.66
C SER A 72 -6.99 5.67 -1.61
N GLU A 73 -7.96 4.79 -1.88
CA GLU A 73 -8.34 3.70 -0.99
C GLU A 73 -7.99 2.36 -1.63
N PHE A 74 -7.40 1.47 -0.84
CA PHE A 74 -6.96 0.14 -1.26
C PHE A 74 -7.55 -0.92 -0.35
N LYS A 75 -7.70 -2.14 -0.87
CA LYS A 75 -8.15 -3.29 -0.09
C LYS A 75 -7.12 -4.40 -0.18
N TYR A 76 -6.71 -4.91 0.96
CA TYR A 76 -5.86 -6.09 1.03
C TYR A 76 -6.38 -7.03 2.11
N ALA A 77 -6.64 -8.28 1.71
CA ALA A 77 -7.36 -9.26 2.51
C ALA A 77 -8.70 -8.69 3.03
N MET A 78 -8.88 -8.63 4.35
CA MET A 78 -10.12 -8.13 4.99
C MET A 78 -10.03 -6.66 5.43
N LYS A 79 -8.95 -5.95 5.08
CA LYS A 79 -8.68 -4.59 5.55
C LYS A 79 -8.70 -3.60 4.41
N SER A 80 -9.14 -2.39 4.72
CA SER A 80 -9.09 -1.25 3.82
C SER A 80 -8.01 -0.28 4.31
N TYR A 81 -7.27 0.31 3.39
CA TYR A 81 -6.20 1.25 3.66
C TYR A 81 -6.49 2.54 2.91
N CYS A 82 -6.22 3.67 3.55
CA CYS A 82 -6.25 5.00 2.94
C CYS A 82 -4.82 5.48 2.76
N MET A 83 -4.49 5.91 1.56
CA MET A 83 -3.23 6.55 1.25
C MET A 83 -3.52 8.00 0.86
N GLU A 84 -2.83 8.93 1.48
CA GLU A 84 -2.99 10.36 1.29
C GLU A 84 -1.65 10.98 0.91
N TYR A 85 -1.62 11.69 -0.21
CA TYR A 85 -0.46 12.45 -0.65
C TYR A 85 -0.69 13.93 -0.39
N TYR A 86 0.20 14.52 0.39
CA TYR A 86 0.19 15.90 0.81
C TYR A 86 1.24 16.68 0.02
N PHE A 87 0.83 17.78 -0.61
CA PHE A 87 1.69 18.60 -1.43
C PHE A 87 1.31 20.08 -1.35
N ALA A 88 2.29 20.94 -1.63
CA ALA A 88 2.07 22.37 -1.78
C ALA A 88 2.30 22.75 -3.25
N PRO A 89 1.34 23.36 -3.95
CA PRO A 89 1.58 23.89 -5.27
C PRO A 89 2.69 24.93 -5.17
N SER A 90 3.72 24.76 -5.99
CA SER A 90 4.94 25.56 -5.91
C SER A 90 4.59 27.06 -5.98
N ASN A 91 4.76 27.77 -4.87
CA ASN A 91 4.76 29.23 -4.89
C ASN A 91 6.08 29.68 -5.52
N ASP A 92 5.96 30.37 -6.65
CA ASP A 92 7.03 30.92 -7.48
C ASP A 92 8.24 31.42 -6.68
N GLY A 93 9.29 30.60 -6.59
CA GLY A 93 10.67 31.00 -6.25
C GLY A 93 10.94 31.63 -4.88
N LYS A 94 9.94 31.90 -4.04
CA LYS A 94 10.15 32.33 -2.66
C LYS A 94 10.42 31.11 -1.79
N GLY A 95 11.58 31.10 -1.13
CA GLY A 95 11.92 30.08 -0.15
C GLY A 95 10.75 29.86 0.80
N ALA A 96 10.35 28.61 0.97
CA ALA A 96 9.28 28.24 1.89
C ALA A 96 9.70 28.72 3.29
N ASP A 97 9.02 29.74 3.79
CA ASP A 97 9.19 30.22 5.16
C ASP A 97 8.54 29.17 6.07
N TRP A 98 9.34 28.57 6.95
CA TRP A 98 8.85 27.53 7.86
C TRP A 98 8.06 28.20 8.99
N ASP A 99 6.76 28.38 8.78
CA ASP A 99 5.87 29.07 9.72
C ASP A 99 5.01 28.08 10.55
N GLN A 100 4.30 28.62 11.55
CA GLN A 100 3.40 27.85 12.44
C GLN A 100 2.12 27.37 11.73
N THR A 101 1.93 27.71 10.45
CA THR A 101 0.79 27.30 9.62
C THR A 101 1.09 26.08 8.74
N LEU A 102 2.28 25.49 8.90
CA LEU A 102 2.67 24.22 8.30
C LEU A 102 2.23 23.04 9.17
N HIS A 103 2.07 21.88 8.53
CA HIS A 103 1.72 20.64 9.22
C HIS A 103 2.86 20.19 10.14
N ASP A 104 2.53 19.59 11.29
CA ASP A 104 3.53 19.11 12.26
C ASP A 104 4.59 18.19 11.61
N LEU A 105 4.17 17.32 10.69
CA LEU A 105 5.11 16.46 9.94
C LEU A 105 6.08 17.25 9.06
N GLN A 106 5.64 18.36 8.45
CA GLN A 106 6.54 19.22 7.67
C GLN A 106 7.59 19.84 8.59
N LEU A 107 7.18 20.35 9.76
CA LEU A 107 8.06 20.99 10.74
C LEU A 107 9.02 19.99 11.41
N CYS A 108 8.51 18.83 11.84
CA CYS A 108 9.29 17.82 12.55
C CYS A 108 10.33 17.13 11.67
N PHE A 109 10.03 16.94 10.37
CA PHE A 109 10.90 16.18 9.45
C PHE A 109 11.55 17.03 8.36
N GLY A 110 11.25 18.32 8.30
CA GLY A 110 11.81 19.23 7.28
C GLY A 110 11.38 18.86 5.85
N VAL A 111 10.18 18.29 5.68
CA VAL A 111 9.63 17.86 4.38
C VAL A 111 8.60 18.85 3.87
N LYS A 112 8.55 19.06 2.55
CA LYS A 112 7.52 19.91 1.90
C LYS A 112 6.32 19.10 1.45
N GLU A 113 6.58 17.91 0.96
CA GLU A 113 5.59 16.96 0.47
C GLU A 113 5.81 15.64 1.19
N PHE A 114 4.74 14.93 1.49
CA PHE A 114 4.82 13.66 2.19
C PHE A 114 3.61 12.78 1.88
N LEU A 115 3.80 11.49 2.10
CA LEU A 115 2.78 10.48 1.91
C LEU A 115 2.44 9.84 3.25
N VAL A 116 1.16 9.67 3.52
CA VAL A 116 0.65 8.95 4.69
C VAL A 116 -0.16 7.76 4.21
N ILE A 117 0.06 6.59 4.81
CA ILE A 117 -0.80 5.42 4.62
C ILE A 117 -1.29 4.94 5.98
N ALA A 118 -2.58 4.67 6.08
CA ALA A 118 -3.20 4.22 7.33
C ALA A 118 -4.31 3.19 7.08
N PRO A 119 -4.50 2.19 7.96
CA PRO A 119 -5.68 1.35 7.90
C PRO A 119 -6.94 2.15 8.20
N GLN A 120 -7.99 1.91 7.42
CA GLN A 120 -9.35 2.37 7.72
C GLN A 120 -10.00 1.33 8.63
N SER A 121 -9.81 1.48 9.95
CA SER A 121 -10.49 0.67 10.96
C SER A 121 -11.42 1.55 11.78
N ALA A 122 -12.68 1.13 11.96
CA ALA A 122 -13.64 1.81 12.83
C ALA A 122 -13.15 1.92 14.28
N SER A 123 -12.20 1.07 14.68
CA SER A 123 -11.61 1.04 16.01
C SER A 123 -10.42 2.00 16.17
N GLY A 124 -9.91 2.62 15.10
CA GLY A 124 -8.67 3.41 15.14
C GLY A 124 -7.42 2.63 15.54
N VAL A 125 -7.51 1.30 15.64
CA VAL A 125 -6.42 0.43 16.09
C VAL A 125 -5.34 0.33 15.01
N VAL A 126 -4.12 0.58 15.47
CA VAL A 126 -2.86 0.49 14.76
C VAL A 126 -2.65 -0.95 14.28
N LEU A 127 -2.13 -1.08 13.06
CA LEU A 127 -1.63 -2.35 12.51
C LEU A 127 -0.78 -3.07 13.56
N ASP A 128 -0.83 -4.40 13.63
CA ASP A 128 0.17 -5.14 14.39
C ASP A 128 1.57 -4.91 13.78
N ALA A 129 2.64 -4.99 14.58
CA ALA A 129 3.98 -4.66 14.12
C ALA A 129 4.41 -5.39 12.81
N PRO A 130 4.09 -6.69 12.61
CA PRO A 130 4.34 -7.38 11.35
C PRO A 130 3.57 -6.79 10.17
N GLU A 131 2.30 -6.45 10.36
CA GLU A 131 1.47 -5.86 9.32
C GLU A 131 1.94 -4.44 8.97
N ALA A 132 2.30 -3.64 9.97
CA ALA A 132 2.89 -2.32 9.75
C ALA A 132 4.17 -2.41 8.91
N SER A 133 5.05 -3.36 9.26
CA SER A 133 6.30 -3.60 8.54
C SER A 133 6.06 -4.06 7.10
N LYS A 134 5.07 -4.93 6.91
CA LYS A 134 4.66 -5.41 5.60
C LYS A 134 4.07 -4.28 4.74
N LEU A 135 3.17 -3.47 5.30
CA LEU A 135 2.60 -2.32 4.58
C LEU A 135 3.67 -1.30 4.19
N LEU A 136 4.57 -0.98 5.14
CA LEU A 136 5.67 -0.06 4.89
C LEU A 136 6.60 -0.57 3.78
N SER A 137 6.91 -1.87 3.77
CA SER A 137 7.75 -2.46 2.72
C SER A 137 7.07 -2.42 1.35
N ALA A 138 5.75 -2.68 1.26
CA ALA A 138 5.00 -2.50 0.02
C ALA A 138 5.10 -1.07 -0.53
N VAL A 139 4.85 -0.08 0.32
CA VAL A 139 4.89 1.33 -0.08
C VAL A 139 6.31 1.73 -0.50
N ALA A 140 7.33 1.28 0.23
CA ALA A 140 8.72 1.55 -0.11
C ALA A 140 9.12 0.95 -1.48
N ILE A 141 8.70 -0.28 -1.77
CA ILE A 141 8.93 -0.93 -3.08
C ILE A 141 8.23 -0.13 -4.19
N ALA A 142 6.94 0.16 -4.02
CA ALA A 142 6.16 0.92 -4.99
C ALA A 142 6.79 2.30 -5.29
N LEU A 143 7.18 3.05 -4.26
CA LEU A 143 7.81 4.37 -4.43
C LEU A 143 9.19 4.28 -5.09
N SER A 144 9.97 3.26 -4.77
CA SER A 144 11.28 3.00 -5.41
C SER A 144 11.12 2.71 -6.89
N ASN A 145 10.14 1.90 -7.28
CA ASN A 145 9.82 1.59 -8.67
C ASN A 145 9.30 2.80 -9.46
N CYS A 146 8.66 3.75 -8.77
CA CYS A 146 8.14 4.99 -9.37
C CYS A 146 9.22 6.04 -9.63
N SER A 147 10.47 5.86 -9.16
CA SER A 147 11.50 6.91 -9.13
C SER A 147 11.04 8.21 -8.45
N TRP A 148 10.07 8.12 -7.52
CA TRP A 148 9.49 9.26 -6.81
C TRP A 148 10.55 10.06 -6.06
N PHE A 149 11.46 9.32 -5.41
CA PHE A 149 12.68 9.86 -4.84
C PHE A 149 13.80 9.54 -5.81
N GLY A 150 14.14 10.49 -6.67
CA GLY A 150 15.39 10.44 -7.40
C GLY A 150 16.51 10.11 -6.40
N CYS A 151 17.21 9.01 -6.65
CA CYS A 151 18.17 8.36 -5.77
C CYS A 151 18.93 9.34 -4.86
N TYR A 152 18.58 9.39 -3.57
CA TYR A 152 19.54 9.75 -2.54
C TYR A 152 20.01 8.43 -1.91
N VAL A 153 20.99 7.81 -2.56
CA VAL A 153 21.88 6.88 -1.88
C VAL A 153 22.99 7.75 -1.29
N PRO A 154 23.28 7.69 0.01
CA PRO A 154 24.37 8.45 0.63
C PRO A 154 25.73 8.10 0.03
#